data_AF-A0A5C7PYX9-F1
#
_entry.id   AF-A0A5C7PYX9-F1
#
_cell.length_a   1.000
_cell.length_b   1.000
_cell.length_c   1.000
_cell.angle_alpha   90.00
_cell.angle_beta   90.00
_cell.angle_gamma   90.00
#
_symmetry.space_group_name_H-M   'P 1'
#
loop_
_entity.id
_entity.type
_entity.pdbx_description
1 polymer ?
#
loop_
_entity_poly.entity_id
_entity_poly.type
_entity_poly.pdbx_seq_one_letter_code
_entity_poly.pdbx_strand_id
1 'polypeptide(L)'
;MTTATATRFADNTTTNPVNRVREYGFAPGLKYMPVRGLVAGVSELPQGILILFKPRVEKYLNGEYRPTTQEFSAKEQAKWIYAKYVGGTAGDTGFRTLDMLTQLPYDKATGEDQADNYFGVVHPNVIPGGNCPMGLETNVGDVWQRPNKNAASNPCPTCRLEWLNSEACAKRITAAVENGFDRGILEALRVKLRESYQAGWEFAKNKFEQSKGELAASAAGSPGKKNFDESDYHYMAMIHKKDPIVEQAELVTKQAEVQGRIQAESMAKAVASLMPQQPVAAPVTASEDVESLKAQIAEQNAKIEALLNHVATLADTPSNGGKKK
;
A
#
# COMPACT_ATOMS: atom_id res chain seq x y z
N MET A 1 42.12 -18.92 0.55
CA MET A 1 40.87 -18.19 0.86
C MET A 1 41.07 -16.74 0.43
N THR A 2 40.65 -16.42 -0.78
CA THR A 2 40.80 -15.10 -1.39
C THR A 2 39.63 -14.22 -0.95
N THR A 3 39.92 -13.22 -0.14
CA THR A 3 39.01 -12.15 0.28
C THR A 3 38.51 -11.41 -0.97
N ALA A 4 37.27 -11.66 -1.37
CA ALA A 4 36.63 -10.95 -2.47
C ALA A 4 36.40 -9.49 -2.05
N THR A 5 37.25 -8.59 -2.54
CA THR A 5 37.17 -7.15 -2.32
C THR A 5 35.92 -6.59 -3.00
N ALA A 6 34.98 -6.10 -2.20
CA ALA A 6 33.83 -5.34 -2.66
C ALA A 6 34.31 -4.01 -3.27
N THR A 7 34.43 -3.94 -4.59
CA THR A 7 34.67 -2.68 -5.33
C THR A 7 34.32 -2.85 -6.81
N ARG A 8 33.19 -2.31 -7.28
CA ARG A 8 33.13 -1.84 -8.67
C ARG A 8 32.27 -0.58 -8.78
N PHE A 9 32.94 0.56 -8.68
CA PHE A 9 32.95 1.56 -9.74
C PHE A 9 34.41 2.05 -9.80
N ALA A 10 35.15 1.70 -10.85
CA ALA A 10 36.56 2.06 -11.01
C ALA A 10 36.76 3.59 -11.09
N ASP A 11 37.93 4.00 -10.63
CA ASP A 11 38.57 5.32 -10.61
C ASP A 11 37.93 6.41 -9.74
N ASN A 12 38.45 6.50 -8.50
CA ASN A 12 38.58 7.76 -7.80
C ASN A 12 39.40 8.71 -8.68
N THR A 13 38.91 9.91 -8.95
CA THR A 13 39.84 10.98 -9.32
C THR A 13 40.64 11.35 -8.06
N THR A 14 41.94 11.63 -8.21
CA THR A 14 42.88 11.89 -7.10
C THR A 14 42.48 13.06 -6.19
N THR A 15 41.46 13.82 -6.56
CA THR A 15 41.03 15.05 -5.90
C THR A 15 39.76 14.94 -5.05
N ASN A 16 38.97 13.86 -5.15
CA ASN A 16 37.79 13.64 -4.29
C ASN A 16 37.52 12.13 -4.09
N PRO A 17 37.90 11.53 -2.95
CA PRO A 17 37.57 10.13 -2.66
C PRO A 17 36.08 10.00 -2.31
N VAL A 18 35.23 9.82 -3.32
CA VAL A 18 33.80 9.57 -3.10
C VAL A 18 33.60 8.14 -2.63
N ASN A 19 32.86 7.96 -1.53
CA ASN A 19 32.45 6.63 -1.09
C ASN A 19 31.51 6.00 -2.13
N ARG A 20 31.98 4.94 -2.79
CA ARG A 20 31.27 4.23 -3.87
C ARG A 20 30.59 2.94 -3.40
N VAL A 21 30.43 2.76 -2.08
CA VAL A 21 29.58 1.70 -1.51
C VAL A 21 28.16 1.89 -2.05
N ARG A 22 27.57 0.78 -2.48
CA ARG A 22 26.19 0.72 -2.96
C ARG A 22 25.22 0.98 -1.80
N GLU A 23 24.14 1.67 -2.10
CA GLU A 23 23.11 1.98 -1.12
C GLU A 23 21.77 1.52 -1.64
N TYR A 24 20.94 0.99 -0.74
CA TYR A 24 19.62 0.48 -1.06
C TYR A 24 18.54 1.29 -0.38
N GLY A 25 17.42 1.45 -1.05
CA GLY A 25 16.22 2.04 -0.49
C GLY A 25 14.97 1.26 -0.85
N PHE A 26 13.89 1.61 -0.19
CA PHE A 26 12.57 1.03 -0.41
C PHE A 26 11.49 2.07 -0.16
N ALA A 27 10.43 2.05 -0.96
CA ALA A 27 9.27 2.92 -0.84
C ALA A 27 7.95 2.11 -0.93
N PRO A 28 6.94 2.45 -0.11
CA PRO A 28 5.76 1.61 0.08
C PRO A 28 4.61 1.98 -0.89
N GLY A 29 4.56 1.44 -2.10
CA GLY A 29 3.34 1.44 -2.95
C GLY A 29 2.62 2.79 -3.19
N LEU A 30 3.23 3.93 -2.88
CA LEU A 30 2.59 5.24 -2.91
C LEU A 30 2.65 5.80 -4.33
N LYS A 31 1.48 6.22 -4.83
CA LYS A 31 1.39 6.86 -6.14
C LYS A 31 2.00 8.26 -6.08
N TYR A 32 2.69 8.65 -7.16
CA TYR A 32 3.23 10.00 -7.36
C TYR A 32 4.20 10.46 -6.25
N MET A 33 5.33 9.77 -6.12
CA MET A 33 6.48 10.26 -5.37
C MET A 33 7.48 10.93 -6.34
N PRO A 34 7.25 12.20 -6.76
CA PRO A 34 8.07 12.82 -7.79
C PRO A 34 9.47 13.10 -7.29
N VAL A 35 10.47 12.57 -7.98
CA VAL A 35 11.87 12.89 -7.74
C VAL A 35 12.30 13.83 -8.88
N ARG A 36 12.09 15.14 -8.69
CA ARG A 36 12.58 16.14 -9.64
C ARG A 36 14.09 16.21 -9.57
N GLY A 37 14.72 15.72 -10.63
CA GLY A 37 16.17 15.72 -10.79
C GLY A 37 16.86 14.71 -9.86
N LEU A 38 18.04 14.28 -10.31
CA LEU A 38 19.17 13.86 -9.47
C LEU A 38 19.21 12.42 -8.95
N VAL A 39 18.14 11.62 -9.04
CA VAL A 39 18.22 10.22 -8.60
C VAL A 39 17.63 9.26 -9.63
N ALA A 40 18.50 8.39 -10.14
CA ALA A 40 18.19 7.30 -11.08
C ALA A 40 17.74 7.66 -12.52
N GLY A 41 17.54 8.94 -12.89
CA GLY A 41 17.06 9.30 -14.23
C GLY A 41 15.57 8.99 -14.45
N VAL A 42 14.85 8.79 -13.35
CA VAL A 42 13.39 8.57 -13.32
C VAL A 42 12.72 9.77 -12.68
N SER A 43 11.53 10.12 -13.16
CA SER A 43 10.75 11.25 -12.63
C SER A 43 10.06 10.93 -11.30
N GLU A 44 9.98 9.65 -10.94
CA GLU A 44 9.26 9.14 -9.78
C GLU A 44 10.08 8.06 -9.08
N LEU A 45 9.95 7.99 -7.75
CA LEU A 45 10.62 6.97 -6.95
C LEU A 45 9.95 5.61 -7.21
N PRO A 46 10.71 4.55 -7.58
CA PRO A 46 10.14 3.22 -7.76
C PRO A 46 9.49 2.73 -6.46
N GLN A 47 8.33 2.10 -6.57
CA GLN A 47 7.55 1.61 -5.43
C GLN A 47 7.62 0.10 -5.34
N GLY A 48 7.68 -0.43 -4.12
CA GLY A 48 7.53 -1.86 -3.87
C GLY A 48 8.67 -2.76 -4.32
N ILE A 49 9.75 -2.17 -4.82
CA ILE A 49 10.93 -2.88 -5.28
C ILE A 49 12.17 -2.34 -4.57
N LEU A 50 13.25 -3.13 -4.63
CA LEU A 50 14.55 -2.71 -4.14
C LEU A 50 15.11 -1.59 -5.03
N ILE A 51 15.43 -0.44 -4.42
CA ILE A 51 15.96 0.74 -5.12
C ILE A 51 17.47 0.77 -4.93
N LEU A 52 18.23 0.59 -6.00
CA LEU A 52 19.69 0.71 -5.97
C LEU A 52 20.12 2.15 -6.30
N PHE A 53 20.75 2.82 -5.33
CA PHE A 53 21.43 4.10 -5.56
C PHE A 53 22.84 3.85 -6.09
N LYS A 54 23.18 4.51 -7.19
CA LYS A 54 24.51 4.43 -7.82
C LYS A 54 25.20 5.78 -7.68
N PRO A 55 26.50 5.83 -7.35
CA PRO A 55 27.28 7.07 -7.39
C PRO A 55 27.12 7.75 -8.75
N ARG A 56 26.99 9.07 -8.77
CA ARG A 56 26.78 9.85 -10.00
C ARG A 56 27.59 11.13 -10.01
N VAL A 57 27.85 11.60 -11.21
CA VAL A 57 28.60 12.79 -11.50
C VAL A 57 27.66 13.75 -12.21
N GLU A 58 27.33 14.87 -11.58
CA GLU A 58 26.29 15.77 -12.06
C GLU A 58 26.82 17.21 -12.25
N LYS A 59 26.33 17.85 -13.32
CA LYS A 59 26.60 19.25 -13.66
C LYS A 59 25.40 20.17 -13.41
N TYR A 60 24.28 19.61 -12.98
CA TYR A 60 23.05 20.35 -12.71
C TYR A 60 22.50 19.87 -11.38
N LEU A 61 22.20 20.80 -10.46
CA LEU A 61 21.61 20.53 -9.16
C LEU A 61 20.40 21.43 -8.98
N ASN A 62 19.22 20.87 -8.69
CA ASN A 62 17.98 21.63 -8.51
C ASN A 62 17.59 22.52 -9.70
N GLY A 63 17.97 22.14 -10.93
CA GLY A 63 17.72 22.96 -12.13
C GLY A 63 18.72 24.10 -12.33
N GLU A 64 19.67 24.29 -11.41
CA GLU A 64 20.80 25.23 -11.59
C GLU A 64 21.98 24.51 -12.23
N TYR A 65 22.56 25.12 -13.27
CA TYR A 65 23.83 24.66 -13.82
C TYR A 65 24.96 24.94 -12.82
N ARG A 66 25.69 23.89 -12.44
CA ARG A 66 26.92 23.98 -11.67
C ARG A 66 28.09 23.90 -12.66
N PRO A 67 28.91 24.96 -12.81
CA PRO A 67 30.05 24.95 -13.73
C PRO A 67 31.11 23.91 -13.33
N THR A 68 31.14 23.53 -12.05
CA THR A 68 31.95 22.43 -11.53
C THR A 68 31.13 21.15 -11.46
N THR A 69 31.67 20.10 -12.06
CA THR A 69 31.18 18.73 -11.89
C THR A 69 31.19 18.34 -10.40
N GLN A 70 30.03 18.03 -9.82
CA GLN A 70 29.92 17.53 -8.46
C GLN A 70 29.66 16.02 -8.49
N GLU A 71 30.50 15.25 -7.80
CA GLU A 71 30.27 13.82 -7.60
C GLU A 71 29.43 13.60 -6.34
N PHE A 72 28.38 12.79 -6.45
CA PHE A 72 27.52 12.37 -5.35
C PHE A 72 27.69 10.88 -5.09
N SER A 73 27.99 10.52 -3.86
CA SER A 73 27.93 9.14 -3.39
C SER A 73 26.50 8.60 -3.44
N ALA A 74 26.36 7.27 -3.48
CA ALA A 74 25.06 6.61 -3.35
C ALA A 74 24.39 6.99 -2.01
N LYS A 75 25.18 7.18 -0.96
CA LYS A 75 24.71 7.53 0.39
C LYS A 75 24.15 8.94 0.46
N GLU A 76 24.79 9.89 -0.20
CA GLU A 76 24.27 11.26 -0.30
C GLU A 76 22.93 11.26 -1.04
N GLN A 77 22.81 10.54 -2.16
CA GLN A 77 21.54 10.43 -2.88
C GLN A 77 20.43 9.81 -2.01
N ALA A 78 20.72 8.70 -1.32
CA ALA A 78 19.76 8.06 -0.42
C ALA A 78 19.30 9.01 0.71
N LYS A 79 20.24 9.78 1.30
CA LYS A 79 19.93 10.80 2.32
C LYS A 79 19.05 11.92 1.79
N TRP A 80 19.26 12.36 0.55
CA TRP A 80 18.44 13.40 -0.07
C TRP A 80 16.99 12.94 -0.27
N ILE A 81 16.80 11.71 -0.76
CA ILE A 81 15.48 11.09 -0.87
C ILE A 81 14.83 10.94 0.51
N TYR A 82 15.59 10.47 1.49
CA TYR A 82 15.10 10.36 2.87
C TYR A 82 14.66 11.71 3.43
N ALA A 83 15.47 12.76 3.29
CA ALA A 83 15.12 14.10 3.77
C ALA A 83 13.84 14.63 3.11
N LYS A 84 13.63 14.35 1.82
CA LYS A 84 12.44 14.77 1.09
C LYS A 84 11.16 14.08 1.57
N TYR A 85 11.24 12.78 1.86
CA TYR A 85 10.07 11.91 2.06
C TYR A 85 9.85 11.46 3.50
N VAL A 86 10.75 11.79 4.42
CA VAL A 86 10.63 11.49 5.85
C VAL A 86 10.74 12.75 6.70
N GLY A 87 11.63 13.68 6.33
CA GLY A 87 11.90 14.91 7.09
C GLY A 87 11.30 16.20 6.50
N GLY A 88 10.61 16.11 5.37
CA GLY A 88 10.14 17.27 4.60
C GLY A 88 8.72 17.73 4.95
N THR A 89 8.23 18.72 4.22
CA THR A 89 6.85 19.23 4.32
C THR A 89 5.77 18.20 3.97
N ALA A 90 6.15 17.11 3.30
CA ALA A 90 5.25 16.00 2.97
C ALA A 90 4.95 15.08 4.16
N GLY A 91 5.69 15.19 5.27
CA GLY A 91 5.65 14.19 6.34
C GLY A 91 6.35 12.88 5.95
N ASP A 92 6.18 11.84 6.77
CA ASP A 92 6.75 10.52 6.50
C ASP A 92 5.89 9.73 5.51
N THR A 93 6.35 9.65 4.27
CA THR A 93 5.73 8.85 3.21
C THR A 93 6.28 7.42 3.18
N GLY A 94 7.08 7.03 4.17
CA GLY A 94 7.55 5.67 4.36
C GLY A 94 8.78 5.25 3.55
N PHE A 95 9.49 6.15 2.90
CA PHE A 95 10.80 5.77 2.33
C PHE A 95 11.77 5.35 3.44
N ARG A 96 12.52 4.26 3.23
CA ARG A 96 13.55 3.78 4.16
C ARG A 96 14.82 3.41 3.39
N THR A 97 15.98 3.74 3.96
CA THR A 97 17.26 3.16 3.54
C THR A 97 17.39 1.75 4.13
N LEU A 98 17.99 0.84 3.36
CA LEU A 98 18.17 -0.56 3.71
C LEU A 98 19.66 -0.86 3.94
N ASP A 99 20.22 -0.19 4.96
CA ASP A 99 21.65 -0.21 5.27
C ASP A 99 22.19 -1.63 5.51
N MET A 100 21.35 -2.53 6.01
CA MET A 100 21.70 -3.95 6.26
C MET A 100 22.03 -4.74 4.98
N LEU A 101 21.60 -4.26 3.80
CA LEU A 101 21.87 -4.92 2.52
C LEU A 101 23.15 -4.41 1.84
N THR A 102 23.69 -3.28 2.29
CA THR A 102 24.77 -2.56 1.58
C THR A 102 26.08 -3.34 1.52
N GLN A 103 26.40 -4.10 2.57
CA GLN A 103 27.65 -4.85 2.73
C GLN A 103 27.57 -6.29 2.19
N LEU A 104 26.42 -6.72 1.67
CA LEU A 104 26.29 -8.07 1.15
C LEU A 104 27.24 -8.30 -0.05
N PRO A 105 27.63 -9.55 -0.34
CA PRO A 105 28.34 -9.89 -1.57
C PRO A 105 27.58 -9.53 -2.85
N TYR A 106 28.34 -9.29 -3.92
CA TYR A 106 27.85 -9.00 -5.26
C TYR A 106 28.79 -9.62 -6.29
N ASP A 107 28.26 -10.41 -7.21
CA ASP A 107 29.04 -10.95 -8.31
C ASP A 107 28.98 -10.01 -9.52
N LYS A 108 30.14 -9.48 -9.89
CA LYS A 108 30.31 -8.52 -10.99
C LYS A 108 30.25 -9.18 -12.36
N ALA A 109 30.49 -10.48 -12.46
CA ALA A 109 30.54 -11.22 -13.71
C ALA A 109 29.13 -11.70 -14.11
N THR A 110 28.35 -12.16 -13.13
CA THR A 110 26.99 -12.67 -13.36
C THR A 110 25.92 -11.59 -13.18
N GLY A 111 26.22 -10.52 -12.44
CA GLY A 111 25.24 -9.50 -12.05
C GLY A 111 24.32 -9.96 -10.91
N GLU A 112 24.61 -11.11 -10.30
CA GLU A 112 23.85 -11.63 -9.16
C GLU A 112 24.14 -10.80 -7.91
N ASP A 113 23.07 -10.29 -7.32
CA ASP A 113 23.12 -9.48 -6.11
C ASP A 113 22.47 -10.24 -4.95
N GLN A 114 23.26 -10.55 -3.91
CA GLN A 114 22.68 -11.19 -2.73
C GLN A 114 21.62 -10.30 -2.06
N ALA A 115 21.66 -8.98 -2.23
CA ALA A 115 20.64 -8.09 -1.70
C ALA A 115 19.24 -8.43 -2.23
N ASP A 116 19.11 -8.80 -3.52
CA ASP A 116 17.84 -9.21 -4.11
C ASP A 116 17.33 -10.53 -3.49
N ASN A 117 18.24 -11.45 -3.19
CA ASN A 117 17.90 -12.73 -2.55
C ASN A 117 17.37 -12.51 -1.12
N TYR A 118 18.06 -11.70 -0.31
CA TYR A 118 17.59 -11.35 1.04
C TYR A 118 16.27 -10.59 0.98
N PHE A 119 16.11 -9.69 0.01
CA PHE A 119 14.87 -8.95 -0.20
C PHE A 119 13.71 -9.90 -0.55
N GLY A 120 13.88 -10.82 -1.50
CA GLY A 120 12.85 -11.77 -1.92
C GLY A 120 12.42 -12.80 -0.87
N VAL A 121 13.24 -13.02 0.17
CA VAL A 121 12.84 -13.83 1.34
C VAL A 121 11.76 -13.08 2.14
N VAL A 122 12.01 -11.82 2.48
CA VAL A 122 11.13 -11.03 3.37
C VAL A 122 9.97 -10.39 2.61
N HIS A 123 10.22 -9.98 1.37
CA HIS A 123 9.30 -9.33 0.45
C HIS A 123 9.19 -10.16 -0.84
N PRO A 124 8.38 -11.23 -0.84
CA PRO A 124 8.17 -12.04 -2.03
C PRO A 124 7.37 -11.27 -3.09
N ASN A 125 7.60 -11.52 -4.38
CA ASN A 125 6.87 -10.85 -5.47
C ASN A 125 5.35 -10.97 -5.31
N VAL A 126 4.87 -12.13 -4.88
CA VAL A 126 3.47 -12.38 -4.51
C VAL A 126 3.41 -12.86 -3.07
N ILE A 127 2.48 -12.32 -2.28
CA ILE A 127 2.23 -12.80 -0.92
C ILE A 127 1.68 -14.22 -1.02
N PRO A 128 2.34 -15.24 -0.43
CA PRO A 128 1.86 -16.62 -0.50
C PRO A 128 0.45 -16.75 0.07
N GLY A 129 -0.49 -17.23 -0.74
CA GLY A 129 -1.90 -17.41 -0.34
C GLY A 129 -2.72 -16.11 -0.21
N GLY A 130 -2.12 -14.95 -0.49
CA GLY A 130 -2.77 -13.65 -0.35
C GLY A 130 -3.19 -13.07 -1.70
N ASN A 131 -4.49 -12.89 -1.90
CA ASN A 131 -5.03 -11.99 -2.92
C ASN A 131 -5.41 -10.68 -2.24
N CYS A 132 -4.92 -9.55 -2.75
CA CYS A 132 -5.35 -8.25 -2.25
C CYS A 132 -6.84 -8.04 -2.63
N PRO A 133 -7.74 -7.82 -1.66
CA PRO A 133 -9.17 -7.59 -1.94
C PRO A 133 -9.39 -6.31 -2.75
N MET A 134 -8.45 -5.37 -2.69
CA MET A 134 -8.46 -4.12 -3.45
C MET A 134 -7.72 -4.22 -4.80
N GLY A 135 -7.19 -5.38 -5.16
CA GLY A 135 -6.53 -5.62 -6.45
C GLY A 135 -5.18 -4.93 -6.64
N LEU A 136 -4.57 -4.37 -5.58
CA LEU A 136 -3.28 -3.67 -5.67
C LEU A 136 -2.07 -4.62 -5.84
N GLU A 137 -2.13 -5.82 -5.27
CA GLU A 137 -1.08 -6.84 -5.41
C GLU A 137 -1.18 -7.52 -6.79
N THR A 138 -0.52 -6.94 -7.81
CA THR A 138 -0.40 -7.55 -9.14
C THR A 138 1.00 -8.08 -9.40
N ASN A 139 1.09 -9.23 -10.08
CA ASN A 139 2.36 -9.90 -10.43
C ASN A 139 3.28 -8.99 -11.27
N VAL A 140 4.56 -8.93 -10.88
CA VAL A 140 5.60 -7.98 -11.34
C VAL A 140 6.21 -8.32 -12.70
N GLY A 141 5.43 -8.95 -13.60
CA GLY A 141 5.91 -9.26 -14.95
C GLY A 141 6.06 -7.96 -15.77
N ASP A 142 7.31 -7.54 -15.99
CA ASP A 142 7.74 -6.49 -16.94
C ASP A 142 7.71 -5.02 -16.52
N VAL A 143 8.10 -4.70 -15.28
CA VAL A 143 8.27 -3.29 -14.86
C VAL A 143 9.40 -2.58 -15.64
N TRP A 144 10.40 -3.32 -16.13
CA TRP A 144 11.53 -2.75 -16.89
C TRP A 144 11.34 -2.75 -18.43
N GLN A 145 10.31 -3.42 -18.97
CA GLN A 145 10.06 -3.47 -20.42
C GLN A 145 8.89 -2.57 -20.88
N ARG A 146 8.29 -1.78 -19.99
CA ARG A 146 7.16 -0.90 -20.34
C ARG A 146 7.60 0.57 -20.35
N PRO A 147 7.74 1.20 -21.53
CA PRO A 147 8.02 2.63 -21.64
C PRO A 147 6.83 3.52 -21.22
N ASN A 148 5.66 2.92 -20.93
CA ASN A 148 4.44 3.62 -20.55
C ASN A 148 4.09 3.37 -19.07
N LYS A 149 4.20 4.45 -18.31
CA LYS A 149 3.46 4.86 -17.11
C LYS A 149 2.47 3.83 -16.53
N ASN A 150 2.62 3.54 -15.23
CA ASN A 150 1.63 2.96 -14.31
C ASN A 150 1.66 1.44 -14.03
N ALA A 151 2.66 0.68 -14.47
CA ALA A 151 2.74 -0.77 -14.20
C ALA A 151 3.87 -1.19 -13.24
N ALA A 152 4.38 -0.27 -12.41
CA ALA A 152 5.10 -0.72 -11.22
C ALA A 152 4.10 -1.45 -10.33
N SER A 153 4.39 -2.68 -9.92
CA SER A 153 3.61 -3.37 -8.89
C SER A 153 3.49 -2.44 -7.70
N ASN A 154 2.28 -1.97 -7.40
CA ASN A 154 2.05 -1.13 -6.23
C ASN A 154 1.67 -2.08 -5.10
N PRO A 155 2.64 -2.58 -4.31
CA PRO A 155 2.30 -3.46 -3.21
C PRO A 155 1.30 -2.79 -2.29
N CYS A 156 0.32 -3.55 -1.84
CA CYS A 156 -0.68 -3.05 -0.92
C CYS A 156 -0.06 -2.93 0.48
N PRO A 157 0.05 -1.73 1.08
CA PRO A 157 0.62 -1.62 2.42
C PRO A 157 -0.13 -2.44 3.45
N THR A 158 -1.47 -2.50 3.38
CA THR A 158 -2.26 -3.31 4.32
C THR A 158 -1.93 -4.79 4.21
N CYS A 159 -1.97 -5.40 3.02
CA CYS A 159 -1.61 -6.81 2.84
C CYS A 159 -0.14 -7.08 3.21
N ARG A 160 0.77 -6.16 2.88
CA ARG A 160 2.19 -6.32 3.18
C ARG A 160 2.51 -6.20 4.66
N LEU A 161 1.82 -5.31 5.38
CA LEU A 161 1.91 -5.24 6.84
C LEU A 161 1.42 -6.53 7.48
N GLU A 162 0.27 -7.05 7.03
CA GLU A 162 -0.26 -8.33 7.51
C GLU A 162 0.74 -9.46 7.27
N TRP A 163 1.26 -9.58 6.05
CA TRP A 163 2.32 -10.54 5.71
C TRP A 163 3.54 -10.38 6.63
N LEU A 164 4.09 -9.17 6.74
CA LEU A 164 5.28 -8.91 7.55
C LEU A 164 5.02 -9.08 9.06
N ASN A 165 3.78 -9.04 9.53
CA ASN A 165 3.41 -9.33 10.91
C ASN A 165 3.08 -10.81 11.13
N SER A 166 2.86 -11.58 10.07
CA SER A 166 2.43 -12.97 10.16
C SER A 166 3.51 -13.92 10.67
N GLU A 167 3.06 -15.05 11.23
CA GLU A 167 3.92 -16.19 11.54
C GLU A 167 4.46 -16.85 10.26
N ALA A 168 3.74 -16.78 9.15
CA ALA A 168 4.19 -17.31 7.86
C ALA A 168 5.47 -16.63 7.36
N CYS A 169 5.56 -15.30 7.48
CA CYS A 169 6.80 -14.56 7.20
C CYS A 169 7.92 -14.97 8.16
N ALA A 170 7.62 -15.15 9.45
CA ALA A 170 8.60 -15.60 10.44
C ALA A 170 9.17 -16.99 10.09
N LYS A 171 8.29 -17.95 9.76
CA LYS A 171 8.67 -19.30 9.31
C LYS A 171 9.52 -19.28 8.05
N ARG A 172 9.19 -18.41 7.09
CA ARG A 172 9.99 -18.22 5.87
C ARG A 172 11.40 -17.70 6.16
N ILE A 173 11.53 -16.76 7.11
CA ILE A 173 12.85 -16.30 7.57
C ILE A 173 13.62 -17.46 8.22
N THR A 174 13.00 -18.23 9.11
CA THR A 174 13.64 -19.41 9.72
C THR A 174 14.15 -20.40 8.68
N ALA A 175 13.33 -20.74 7.69
CA ALA A 175 13.74 -21.63 6.60
C ALA A 175 14.87 -21.04 5.74
N ALA A 176 14.89 -19.73 5.50
CA ALA A 176 16.00 -19.09 4.79
C ALA A 176 17.30 -19.14 5.61
N VAL A 177 17.23 -18.99 6.93
CA VAL A 177 18.40 -19.12 7.83
C VAL A 177 18.98 -20.53 7.78
N GLU A 178 18.14 -21.57 7.72
CA GLU A 178 18.59 -22.96 7.53
C GLU A 178 19.32 -23.16 6.19
N ASN A 179 19.04 -22.32 5.19
CA ASN A 179 19.70 -22.31 3.89
C ASN A 179 20.92 -21.35 3.82
N GLY A 180 21.44 -20.89 4.96
CA GLY A 180 22.68 -20.12 5.04
C GLY A 180 22.53 -18.60 4.93
N PHE A 181 21.30 -18.06 5.02
CA PHE A 181 21.10 -16.62 5.13
C PHE A 181 21.35 -16.12 6.56
N ASP A 182 21.86 -14.91 6.68
CA ASP A 182 22.07 -14.23 7.97
C ASP A 182 20.73 -13.82 8.59
N ARG A 183 20.44 -14.34 9.79
CA ARG A 183 19.20 -14.05 10.53
C ARG A 183 19.09 -12.56 10.88
N GLY A 184 20.17 -11.95 11.34
CA GLY A 184 20.18 -10.56 11.77
C GLY A 184 19.83 -9.61 10.63
N ILE A 185 20.36 -9.88 9.42
CA ILE A 185 20.02 -9.11 8.21
C ILE A 185 18.54 -9.29 7.85
N LEU A 186 18.02 -10.52 7.83
CA LEU A 186 16.62 -10.80 7.48
C LEU A 186 15.63 -10.15 8.48
N GLU A 187 15.92 -10.23 9.78
CA GLU A 187 15.09 -9.63 10.82
C GLU A 187 15.14 -8.09 10.76
N ALA A 188 16.34 -7.50 10.60
CA ALA A 188 16.48 -6.06 10.42
C ALA A 188 15.75 -5.57 9.18
N LEU A 189 15.82 -6.31 8.08
CA LEU A 189 15.08 -6.02 6.86
C LEU A 189 13.56 -6.08 7.09
N ARG A 190 13.05 -7.12 7.77
CA ARG A 190 11.64 -7.24 8.13
C ARG A 190 11.15 -6.04 8.94
N VAL A 191 11.93 -5.59 9.92
CA VAL A 191 11.63 -4.40 10.71
C VAL A 191 11.57 -3.14 9.84
N LYS A 192 12.57 -2.90 8.98
CA LYS A 192 12.58 -1.72 8.10
C LYS A 192 11.45 -1.71 7.08
N LEU A 193 11.10 -2.86 6.51
CA LEU A 193 9.95 -2.95 5.61
C LEU A 193 8.64 -2.70 6.35
N ARG A 194 8.48 -3.19 7.59
CA ARG A 194 7.31 -2.86 8.42
C ARG A 194 7.21 -1.37 8.69
N GLU A 195 8.31 -0.72 9.10
CA GLU A 195 8.36 0.72 9.33
C GLU A 195 7.97 1.49 8.06
N SER A 196 8.46 1.06 6.90
CA SER A 196 8.14 1.67 5.61
C SER A 196 6.65 1.57 5.29
N TYR A 197 6.10 0.36 5.31
CA TYR A 197 4.68 0.17 5.00
C TYR A 197 3.75 0.82 6.01
N GLN A 198 4.11 0.83 7.29
CA GLN A 198 3.32 1.48 8.34
C GLN A 198 3.21 2.98 8.06
N ALA A 199 4.34 3.64 7.79
CA ALA A 199 4.36 5.06 7.46
C ALA A 199 3.60 5.35 6.15
N GLY A 200 3.77 4.51 5.12
CA GLY A 200 3.00 4.63 3.87
C GLY A 200 1.50 4.49 4.07
N TRP A 201 1.07 3.55 4.92
CA TRP A 201 -0.33 3.35 5.28
C TRP A 201 -0.90 4.53 6.07
N GLU A 202 -0.14 5.05 7.06
CA GLU A 202 -0.53 6.22 7.84
C GLU A 202 -0.64 7.47 6.98
N PHE A 203 0.30 7.67 6.07
CA PHE A 203 0.25 8.75 5.09
C PHE A 203 -1.01 8.65 4.22
N ALA A 204 -1.30 7.48 3.65
CA ALA A 204 -2.50 7.24 2.84
C ALA A 204 -3.79 7.50 3.64
N LYS A 205 -3.86 7.00 4.87
CA LYS A 205 -4.98 7.26 5.79
C LYS A 205 -5.18 8.75 6.02
N ASN A 206 -4.12 9.48 6.37
CA ASN A 206 -4.20 10.91 6.66
C ASN A 206 -4.64 11.71 5.43
N LYS A 207 -4.14 11.36 4.24
CA LYS A 207 -4.57 11.99 2.97
C LYS A 207 -6.02 11.71 2.65
N PHE A 208 -6.47 10.47 2.83
CA PHE A 208 -7.87 10.13 2.62
C PHE A 208 -8.82 10.88 3.58
N GLU A 209 -8.50 10.93 4.87
CA GLU A 209 -9.31 11.67 5.86
C GLU A 209 -9.31 13.18 5.58
N GLN A 210 -8.19 13.74 5.11
CA GLN A 210 -8.13 15.14 4.65
C GLN A 210 -9.10 15.38 3.49
N SER A 211 -9.05 14.55 2.44
CA SER A 211 -9.95 14.67 1.28
C SER A 211 -11.42 14.53 1.69
N LYS A 212 -11.73 13.64 2.63
CA LYS A 212 -13.08 13.51 3.20
C LYS A 212 -13.54 14.78 3.91
N GLY A 213 -12.66 15.40 4.70
CA GLY A 213 -12.93 16.68 5.35
C GLY A 213 -13.18 17.81 4.36
N GLU A 214 -12.40 17.89 3.28
CA GLU A 214 -12.57 18.88 2.20
C GLU A 214 -13.89 18.70 1.44
N LEU A 215 -14.32 17.45 1.21
CA LEU A 215 -15.62 17.15 0.61
C LEU A 215 -16.78 17.58 1.51
N ALA A 216 -16.71 17.26 2.81
CA ALA A 216 -17.72 17.66 3.78
C ALA A 216 -17.81 19.20 3.90
N ALA A 217 -16.68 19.90 3.91
CA ALA A 217 -16.65 21.36 3.93
C ALA A 217 -17.26 21.96 2.65
N SER A 218 -17.00 21.34 1.50
CA SER A 218 -17.55 21.79 0.22
C SER A 218 -19.05 21.64 0.13
N ALA A 219 -19.59 20.56 0.69
CA ALA A 219 -21.03 20.38 0.83
C ALA A 219 -21.69 21.43 1.74
N ALA A 220 -20.99 21.86 2.78
CA ALA A 220 -21.40 22.97 3.64
C ALA A 220 -21.23 24.36 3.00
N GLY A 221 -20.91 24.43 1.70
CA GLY A 221 -20.78 25.68 0.95
C GLY A 221 -19.39 26.36 1.04
N SER A 222 -18.40 25.71 1.65
CA SER A 222 -17.03 26.23 1.67
C SER A 222 -16.29 25.93 0.37
N PRO A 223 -15.26 26.73 -0.02
CA PRO A 223 -14.38 26.36 -1.11
C PRO A 223 -13.60 25.08 -0.77
N GLY A 224 -13.63 24.09 -1.67
CA GLY A 224 -12.90 22.84 -1.47
C GLY A 224 -13.14 21.81 -2.58
N LYS A 225 -12.74 20.56 -2.29
CA LYS A 225 -12.85 19.43 -3.20
C LYS A 225 -14.32 19.00 -3.37
N LYS A 226 -14.75 18.75 -4.61
CA LYS A 226 -16.14 18.37 -4.92
C LYS A 226 -16.38 16.87 -5.03
N ASN A 227 -15.37 16.10 -5.45
CA ASN A 227 -15.42 14.64 -5.59
C ASN A 227 -14.06 14.03 -5.22
N PHE A 228 -14.05 12.74 -4.88
CA PHE A 228 -12.81 11.97 -4.80
C PHE A 228 -12.11 11.90 -6.17
N ASP A 229 -10.79 12.00 -6.18
CA ASP A 229 -9.95 11.82 -7.36
C ASP A 229 -9.22 10.48 -7.38
N GLU A 230 -8.49 10.21 -8.45
CA GLU A 230 -7.75 8.95 -8.63
C GLU A 230 -6.73 8.67 -7.51
N SER A 231 -6.16 9.71 -6.88
CA SER A 231 -5.22 9.54 -5.77
C SER A 231 -5.96 9.16 -4.50
N ASP A 232 -7.14 9.73 -4.24
CA ASP A 232 -7.97 9.34 -3.10
C ASP A 232 -8.39 7.87 -3.20
N TYR A 233 -8.85 7.44 -4.38
CA TYR A 233 -9.21 6.04 -4.62
C TYR A 233 -8.02 5.10 -4.42
N HIS A 234 -6.82 5.53 -4.82
CA HIS A 234 -5.59 4.79 -4.53
C HIS A 234 -5.32 4.71 -3.02
N TYR A 235 -5.44 5.82 -2.29
CA TYR A 235 -5.26 5.81 -0.84
C TYR A 235 -6.29 4.94 -0.11
N MET A 236 -7.55 4.96 -0.55
CA MET A 236 -8.60 4.07 -0.06
C MET A 236 -8.24 2.59 -0.27
N ALA A 237 -7.78 2.24 -1.47
CA ALA A 237 -7.31 0.90 -1.79
C ALA A 237 -6.11 0.50 -0.91
N MET A 238 -5.16 1.41 -0.67
CA MET A 238 -3.98 1.14 0.18
C MET A 238 -4.34 0.85 1.63
N ILE A 239 -5.47 1.37 2.13
CA ILE A 239 -5.95 1.17 3.51
C ILE A 239 -7.13 0.20 3.60
N HIS A 240 -7.45 -0.53 2.52
CA HIS A 240 -8.59 -1.45 2.41
C HIS A 240 -9.96 -0.82 2.77
N LYS A 241 -10.14 0.47 2.47
CA LYS A 241 -11.46 1.10 2.50
C LYS A 241 -12.12 0.98 1.14
N LYS A 242 -13.36 0.51 1.10
CA LYS A 242 -14.17 0.47 -0.12
C LYS A 242 -14.69 1.86 -0.46
N ASP A 243 -15.00 2.08 -1.73
CA ASP A 243 -15.79 3.26 -2.15
C ASP A 243 -17.12 3.25 -1.39
N PRO A 244 -17.52 4.35 -0.72
CA PRO A 244 -18.82 4.47 -0.06
C PRO A 244 -20.00 4.03 -0.93
N ILE A 245 -19.97 4.26 -2.24
CA ILE A 245 -21.03 3.86 -3.18
C ILE A 245 -21.04 2.34 -3.35
N VAL A 246 -19.87 1.71 -3.46
CA VAL A 246 -19.73 0.25 -3.56
C VAL A 246 -20.11 -0.42 -2.25
N GLU A 247 -19.65 0.15 -1.12
CA GLU A 247 -20.01 -0.32 0.22
C GLU A 247 -21.54 -0.26 0.43
N GLN A 248 -22.19 0.84 0.01
CA GLN A 248 -23.64 0.96 0.07
C GLN A 248 -24.35 -0.06 -0.83
N ALA A 249 -23.90 -0.25 -2.07
CA ALA A 249 -24.49 -1.24 -2.98
C ALA A 249 -24.37 -2.68 -2.44
N GLU A 250 -23.23 -3.04 -1.86
CA GLU A 250 -23.03 -4.33 -1.21
C GLU A 250 -23.92 -4.49 0.02
N LEU A 251 -24.08 -3.44 0.84
CA LEU A 251 -24.96 -3.46 2.01
C LEU A 251 -26.43 -3.68 1.61
N VAL A 252 -26.91 -2.95 0.60
CA VAL A 252 -28.27 -3.13 0.05
C VAL A 252 -28.46 -4.55 -0.49
N THR A 253 -27.47 -5.09 -1.18
CA THR A 253 -27.53 -6.47 -1.72
C THR A 253 -27.58 -7.51 -0.60
N LYS A 254 -26.72 -7.39 0.41
CA LYS A 254 -26.74 -8.27 1.59
C LYS A 254 -28.05 -8.18 2.35
N GLN A 255 -28.61 -6.97 2.47
CA GLN A 255 -29.91 -6.78 3.11
C GLN A 255 -31.02 -7.50 2.35
N ALA A 256 -31.02 -7.44 1.01
CA ALA A 256 -31.96 -8.17 0.18
C ALA A 256 -31.81 -9.70 0.31
N GLU A 257 -30.59 -10.22 0.37
CA GLU A 257 -30.32 -11.66 0.58
C GLU A 257 -30.85 -12.14 1.94
N VAL A 258 -30.58 -11.39 3.01
CA VAL A 258 -31.06 -11.70 4.36
C VAL A 258 -32.59 -11.66 4.41
N GLN A 259 -33.22 -10.64 3.81
CA GLN A 259 -34.68 -10.57 3.72
C GLN A 259 -35.27 -11.74 2.93
N GLY A 260 -34.63 -12.13 1.82
CA GLY A 260 -35.02 -13.31 1.04
C GLY A 260 -34.93 -14.61 1.85
N ARG A 261 -33.88 -14.78 2.66
CA ARG A 261 -33.76 -15.93 3.57
C ARG A 261 -34.86 -15.95 4.63
N ILE A 262 -35.15 -14.81 5.27
CA ILE A 262 -36.23 -14.72 6.26
C ILE A 262 -37.58 -15.06 5.63
N GLN A 263 -37.85 -14.56 4.42
CA GLN A 263 -39.06 -14.87 3.68
C GLN A 263 -39.14 -16.37 3.36
N ALA A 264 -38.07 -16.97 2.85
CA ALA A 264 -38.00 -18.40 2.57
C ALA A 264 -38.21 -19.25 3.83
N GLU A 265 -37.59 -18.90 4.96
CA GLU A 265 -37.77 -19.59 6.25
C GLU A 265 -39.19 -19.42 6.80
N SER A 266 -39.80 -18.25 6.63
CA SER A 266 -41.19 -17.98 7.01
C SER A 266 -42.18 -18.80 6.16
N MET A 267 -41.93 -18.89 4.85
CA MET A 267 -42.73 -19.71 3.93
C MET A 267 -42.54 -21.21 4.23
N ALA A 268 -41.31 -21.65 4.53
CA ALA A 268 -41.05 -23.02 4.93
C ALA A 268 -41.77 -23.40 6.23
N LYS A 269 -41.80 -22.50 7.23
CA LYS A 269 -42.59 -22.69 8.47
C LYS A 269 -44.10 -22.70 8.18
N ALA A 270 -44.59 -21.83 7.31
CA ALA A 270 -46.00 -21.80 6.91
C ALA A 270 -46.41 -23.08 6.18
N VAL A 271 -45.60 -23.57 5.24
CA VAL A 271 -45.81 -24.84 4.53
C VAL A 271 -45.75 -26.02 5.51
N ALA A 272 -44.78 -26.05 6.42
CA ALA A 272 -44.70 -27.09 7.45
C ALA A 272 -45.92 -27.09 8.40
N SER A 273 -46.52 -25.92 8.65
CA SER A 273 -47.75 -25.81 9.46
C SER A 273 -49.03 -26.24 8.73
N LEU A 274 -48.99 -26.34 7.40
CA LEU A 274 -50.10 -26.78 6.55
C LEU A 274 -50.00 -28.28 6.18
N MET A 275 -48.90 -28.95 6.51
CA MET A 275 -48.78 -30.41 6.36
C MET A 275 -49.32 -31.11 7.62
N PRO A 276 -50.23 -32.09 7.49
CA PRO A 276 -50.71 -32.87 8.64
C PRO A 276 -49.55 -33.62 9.30
N GLN A 277 -49.44 -33.49 10.62
CA GLN A 277 -48.34 -34.04 11.42
C GLN A 277 -48.18 -35.57 11.24
N GLN A 278 -47.01 -35.99 10.77
CA GLN A 278 -46.43 -37.27 11.19
C GLN A 278 -45.39 -37.01 12.28
N PRO A 279 -45.34 -37.81 13.36
CA PRO A 279 -44.46 -37.54 14.49
C PRO A 279 -43.04 -37.96 14.14
N VAL A 280 -42.13 -36.99 13.99
CA VAL A 280 -40.69 -37.24 14.04
C VAL A 280 -40.01 -36.23 14.96
N ALA A 281 -39.07 -36.76 15.72
CA ALA A 281 -38.35 -36.25 16.88
C ALA A 281 -37.83 -34.79 16.85
N ALA A 282 -37.85 -34.22 18.07
CA ALA A 282 -37.04 -33.16 18.67
C ALA A 282 -36.93 -31.78 17.96
N PRO A 283 -37.22 -30.67 18.67
CA PRO A 283 -37.08 -29.32 18.14
C PRO A 283 -35.60 -28.91 18.10
N VAL A 284 -35.11 -28.56 16.91
CA VAL A 284 -33.86 -27.80 16.75
C VAL A 284 -34.12 -26.37 17.22
N THR A 285 -33.30 -25.90 18.14
CA THR A 285 -33.25 -24.56 18.73
C THR A 285 -33.11 -23.48 17.65
N ALA A 286 -34.24 -22.95 17.18
CA ALA A 286 -34.30 -21.96 16.10
C ALA A 286 -34.74 -20.55 16.56
N SER A 287 -34.80 -20.28 17.87
CA SER A 287 -35.24 -18.97 18.40
C SER A 287 -34.09 -18.00 18.65
N GLU A 288 -32.92 -18.47 19.09
CA GLU A 288 -31.76 -17.60 19.38
C GLU A 288 -31.17 -16.96 18.12
N ASP A 289 -31.20 -17.65 16.97
CA ASP A 289 -30.69 -17.11 15.70
C ASP A 289 -31.55 -15.98 15.13
N VAL A 290 -32.87 -16.01 15.35
CA VAL A 290 -33.79 -14.99 14.79
C VAL A 290 -33.69 -13.67 15.55
N GLU A 291 -33.51 -13.70 16.88
CA GLU A 291 -33.30 -12.47 17.66
C GLU A 291 -31.92 -11.86 17.40
N SER A 292 -30.88 -12.69 17.26
CA SER A 292 -29.55 -12.25 16.82
C SER A 292 -29.60 -11.58 15.44
N LEU A 293 -30.32 -12.17 14.48
CA LEU A 293 -30.51 -11.59 13.15
C LEU A 293 -31.31 -10.28 13.18
N LYS A 294 -32.36 -10.17 14.00
CA LYS A 294 -33.11 -8.92 14.19
C LYS A 294 -32.24 -7.81 14.79
N ALA A 295 -31.38 -8.13 15.75
CA ALA A 295 -30.45 -7.17 16.34
C ALA A 295 -29.42 -6.67 15.31
N GLN A 296 -28.89 -7.56 14.47
CA GLN A 296 -28.00 -7.19 13.37
C GLN A 296 -28.70 -6.29 12.34
N ILE A 297 -29.98 -6.55 12.03
CA ILE A 297 -30.80 -5.69 11.15
C ILE A 297 -31.01 -4.30 11.76
N ALA A 298 -31.31 -4.22 13.05
CA ALA A 298 -31.49 -2.94 13.73
C ALA A 298 -30.19 -2.11 13.73
N GLU A 299 -29.03 -2.74 13.97
CA GLU A 299 -27.72 -2.07 13.91
C GLU A 299 -27.39 -1.61 12.48
N GLN A 300 -27.68 -2.42 11.46
CA GLN A 300 -27.45 -2.05 10.06
C GLN A 300 -28.38 -0.93 9.59
N ASN A 301 -29.66 -0.95 9.98
CA ASN A 301 -30.61 0.12 9.67
C ASN A 301 -30.18 1.45 10.30
N ALA A 302 -29.67 1.43 11.53
CA ALA A 302 -29.12 2.62 12.17
C ALA A 302 -27.90 3.19 11.41
N LYS A 303 -27.03 2.33 10.87
CA LYS A 303 -25.89 2.75 10.02
C LYS A 303 -26.37 3.35 8.69
N ILE A 304 -27.42 2.77 8.09
CA ILE A 304 -28.01 3.26 6.83
C ILE A 304 -28.67 4.62 7.05
N GLU A 305 -29.45 4.82 8.11
CA GLU A 305 -30.06 6.12 8.42
C GLU A 305 -28.99 7.20 8.69
N ALA A 306 -27.91 6.87 9.38
CA ALA A 306 -26.79 7.78 9.59
C ALA A 306 -26.14 8.20 8.25
N LEU A 307 -25.99 7.26 7.32
CA LEU A 307 -25.45 7.55 5.97
C LEU A 307 -26.44 8.33 5.10
N LEU A 308 -27.74 8.02 5.15
CA LEU A 308 -28.77 8.74 4.39
C LEU A 308 -28.91 10.19 4.86
N ASN A 309 -28.84 10.45 6.16
CA ASN A 309 -28.81 11.81 6.69
C ASN A 309 -27.53 12.55 6.24
N HIS A 310 -26.42 11.83 6.11
CA HIS A 310 -25.20 12.40 5.56
C HIS A 310 -25.28 12.68 4.05
N VAL A 311 -26.03 11.90 3.27
CA VAL A 311 -26.20 12.09 1.81
C VAL A 311 -27.27 13.15 1.50
N ALA A 312 -28.37 13.19 2.25
CA ALA A 312 -29.42 14.20 2.07
C ALA A 312 -28.90 15.62 2.33
N THR A 313 -27.99 15.77 3.30
CA THR A 313 -27.29 17.03 3.54
C THR A 313 -26.35 17.45 2.40
N LEU A 314 -25.95 16.53 1.51
CA LEU A 314 -25.23 16.86 0.27
C LEU A 314 -26.17 17.30 -0.87
N ALA A 315 -27.39 16.77 -0.91
CA ALA A 315 -28.35 16.95 -2.01
C ALA A 315 -29.15 18.26 -1.93
N ASP A 316 -29.38 18.81 -0.73
CA ASP A 316 -30.15 20.05 -0.53
C ASP A 316 -29.35 21.34 -0.78
N THR A 317 -28.16 21.25 -1.35
CA THR A 317 -27.37 22.43 -1.73
C THR A 317 -27.92 23.03 -3.04
N PRO A 318 -28.51 24.25 -3.05
CA PRO A 318 -29.15 24.77 -4.25
C PRO A 318 -28.13 25.04 -5.37
N SER A 319 -28.37 24.42 -6.51
CA SER A 319 -27.71 24.72 -7.79
C SER A 319 -27.95 26.18 -8.16
N ASN A 320 -27.01 27.06 -7.84
CA ASN A 320 -27.07 28.46 -8.25
C ASN A 320 -26.69 28.55 -9.74
N GLY A 321 -27.68 28.27 -10.58
CA GLY A 321 -27.63 28.44 -12.03
C GLY A 321 -27.52 29.93 -12.41
N GLY A 322 -26.29 30.42 -12.54
CA GLY A 322 -25.99 31.72 -13.12
C GLY A 322 -26.28 31.72 -14.63
N LYS A 323 -27.44 32.24 -15.02
CA LYS A 323 -27.75 32.67 -16.39
C LYS A 323 -26.76 33.77 -16.80
N LYS A 324 -26.06 33.55 -17.92
CA LYS A 324 -25.29 34.56 -18.64
C LYS A 324 -26.21 35.66 -19.18
N LYS A 325 -25.91 36.90 -18.85
CA LYS A 325 -25.97 38.05 -19.76
C LYS A 325 -24.67 38.82 -19.60
#